data_AF-A0A1D6PMC2-F1
#
_entry.id   AF-A0A1D6PMC2-F1
#
_cell.length_a   1.000
_cell.length_b   1.000
_cell.length_c   1.000
_cell.angle_alpha   90.00
_cell.angle_beta   90.00
_cell.angle_gamma   90.00
#
_symmetry.space_group_name_H-M   'P 1'
#
loop_
_entity.id
_entity.type
_entity.pdbx_description
1 polymer ?
#
loop_
_entity_poly.entity_id
_entity_poly.type
_entity_poly.pdbx_seq_one_letter_code
_entity_poly.pdbx_strand_id
1 'polypeptide(L)'
;MVLKYSSVEITPNKGSILSKIISVTVRTIQKDAEEKKASFNPRPYFRLFINWLYDLTTTDGHHDGSNFQVLTAFANAFHLLQPLRVPAWSFAWLELVSHRSFMPKLLMSNSQKGWPFFQRLLVALFKFMEPYLRNAELPEAVDLLYKGTMRVLLVLLHDFPEFICDYHFSFCDVIPSSCIQMRNVILSAFPRNMRLPDPSTPNLKIDLLAEISIAPRIMSDVDGTLKSKQLKTEFDEYLKNEAAVAGTRYNVPLINSLVLYVGIQAVQQLQQNKANASASVQQIKHTPTMDSFQIETATEMFTNLITSFDTEGRYLLLNAIANQLRYPNSHTHYYSFIILHLFAEATQEIIQEQITRVLLERLIVNRPHPWGLLITSIELIKNPRYNFWNRSFTHSAPEIEKLFESVARSCGAKAVDEGISVQDGSH
;
A
#
# COMPACT_ATOMS: atom_id res chain seq x y z
N MET A 1 -1.02 1.68 40.40
CA MET A 1 -0.81 2.37 41.68
C MET A 1 0.57 3.05 41.74
N VAL A 2 1.69 2.32 41.68
CA VAL A 2 3.07 2.88 41.76
C VAL A 2 3.34 4.03 40.77
N LEU A 3 2.98 3.87 39.49
CA LEU A 3 3.18 4.92 38.47
C LEU A 3 2.24 6.13 38.62
N LYS A 4 1.05 5.94 39.20
CA LYS A 4 0.05 7.01 39.39
C LYS A 4 0.39 7.87 40.61
N TYR A 5 0.91 7.27 41.68
CA TYR A 5 1.18 7.91 42.97
C TYR A 5 2.65 8.24 43.27
N SER A 6 3.57 8.11 42.31
CA SER A 6 4.95 8.59 42.50
C SER A 6 4.99 10.14 42.42
N SER A 7 4.68 10.80 43.53
CA SER A 7 4.81 12.25 43.70
C SER A 7 6.19 12.63 44.22
N VAL A 8 6.82 13.57 43.51
CA VAL A 8 7.60 14.70 44.03
C VAL A 8 8.50 14.37 45.23
N GLU A 9 9.67 13.80 44.92
CA GLU A 9 10.99 14.07 45.56
C GLU A 9 11.89 12.84 45.30
N ILE A 10 12.94 13.05 44.49
CA ILE A 10 14.10 12.15 44.31
C ILE A 10 13.90 10.87 43.44
N THR A 11 13.00 10.84 42.45
CA THR A 11 12.87 9.69 41.53
C THR A 11 12.90 10.08 40.04
N PRO A 12 13.48 9.26 39.14
CA PRO A 12 13.58 9.61 37.73
C PRO A 12 12.17 9.72 37.13
N ASN A 13 11.99 10.74 36.28
CA ASN A 13 10.76 11.12 35.59
C ASN A 13 9.78 9.94 35.35
N LYS A 14 8.47 10.07 35.64
CA LYS A 14 7.47 8.97 35.56
C LYS A 14 7.57 8.10 34.28
N GLY A 15 7.90 8.73 33.14
CA GLY A 15 8.15 8.04 31.87
C GLY A 15 9.37 7.09 31.87
N SER A 16 10.41 7.40 32.65
CA SER A 16 11.60 6.55 32.86
C SER A 16 11.25 5.26 33.61
N ILE A 17 10.40 5.34 34.64
CA ILE A 17 9.96 4.15 35.40
C ILE A 17 9.09 3.26 34.52
N LEU A 18 8.12 3.84 33.79
CA LEU A 18 7.30 3.08 32.84
C LEU A 18 8.17 2.37 31.80
N SER A 19 9.14 3.07 31.22
CA SER A 19 10.06 2.51 30.22
C SER A 19 10.87 1.34 30.79
N LYS A 20 11.33 1.42 32.05
CA LYS A 20 12.03 0.33 32.74
C LYS A 20 11.12 -0.87 32.97
N ILE A 21 9.90 -0.66 33.48
CA ILE A 21 8.92 -1.74 33.71
C ILE A 21 8.60 -2.46 32.41
N ILE A 22 8.29 -1.70 31.35
CA ILE A 22 8.02 -2.25 30.02
C ILE A 22 9.24 -3.03 29.51
N SER A 23 10.45 -2.48 29.63
CA SER A 23 11.68 -3.13 29.15
C SER A 23 12.00 -4.44 29.88
N VAL A 24 11.75 -4.50 31.19
CA VAL A 24 11.89 -5.75 31.96
C VAL A 24 10.84 -6.76 31.50
N THR A 25 9.59 -6.33 31.36
CA THR A 25 8.48 -7.19 30.93
C THR A 25 8.73 -7.79 29.54
N VAL A 26 9.19 -6.98 28.58
CA VAL A 26 9.57 -7.42 27.23
C VAL A 26 10.65 -8.51 27.30
N ARG A 27 11.71 -8.29 28.09
CA ARG A 27 12.78 -9.29 28.26
C ARG A 27 12.29 -10.57 28.91
N THR A 28 11.42 -10.46 29.92
CA THR A 28 10.79 -11.62 30.56
C THR A 28 9.98 -12.43 29.55
N ILE A 29 9.18 -11.78 28.71
CA ILE A 29 8.39 -12.47 27.67
C ILE A 29 9.29 -13.18 26.67
N GLN A 30 10.34 -12.50 26.18
CA GLN A 30 11.29 -13.09 25.24
C GLN A 30 11.98 -14.32 25.83
N LYS A 31 12.48 -14.20 27.07
CA LYS A 31 13.11 -15.30 27.80
C LYS A 31 12.15 -16.47 28.03
N ASP A 32 10.94 -16.19 28.52
CA ASP A 32 9.94 -17.23 28.79
C ASP A 32 9.50 -17.95 27.50
N ALA A 33 9.37 -17.22 26.38
CA ALA A 33 9.06 -17.82 25.09
C ALA A 33 10.21 -18.69 24.55
N GLU A 34 11.46 -18.27 24.74
CA GLU A 34 12.64 -19.03 24.35
C GLU A 34 12.79 -20.32 25.17
N GLU A 35 12.58 -20.23 26.50
CA GLU A 35 12.68 -21.37 27.41
C GLU A 35 11.54 -22.38 27.20
N LYS A 36 10.29 -21.91 27.08
CA LYS A 36 9.11 -22.78 27.00
C LYS A 36 8.77 -23.26 25.60
N LYS A 37 9.21 -22.55 24.55
CA LYS A 37 8.94 -22.87 23.14
C LYS A 37 7.44 -23.15 22.89
N ALA A 38 7.08 -24.37 22.50
CA ALA A 38 5.71 -24.78 22.22
C ALA A 38 4.76 -24.70 23.44
N SER A 39 5.29 -24.71 24.67
CA SER A 39 4.51 -24.58 25.90
C SER A 39 4.34 -23.12 26.38
N PHE A 40 4.88 -22.14 25.64
CA PHE A 40 4.74 -20.73 25.97
C PHE A 40 3.26 -20.32 25.96
N ASN A 41 2.82 -19.66 27.03
CA ASN A 41 1.45 -19.18 27.17
C ASN A 41 1.42 -17.64 27.14
N PRO A 42 0.90 -17.02 26.07
CA PRO A 42 0.86 -15.56 25.95
C PRO A 42 -0.20 -14.90 26.85
N ARG A 43 -1.21 -15.63 27.32
CA ARG A 43 -2.40 -15.03 27.97
C ARG A 43 -2.10 -14.15 29.20
N PRO A 44 -1.19 -14.54 30.13
CA PRO A 44 -0.88 -13.71 31.29
C PRO A 44 -0.27 -12.35 30.89
N TYR A 45 0.67 -12.35 29.95
CA TYR A 45 1.32 -11.14 29.47
C TYR A 45 0.38 -10.26 28.65
N PHE A 46 -0.52 -10.88 27.87
CA PHE A 46 -1.56 -10.15 27.14
C PHE A 46 -2.46 -9.37 28.11
N ARG A 47 -2.97 -10.05 29.14
CA ARG A 47 -3.80 -9.44 30.19
C ARG A 47 -3.06 -8.31 30.91
N LEU A 48 -1.76 -8.48 31.16
CA LEU A 48 -0.93 -7.45 31.78
C LEU A 48 -0.84 -6.20 30.90
N PHE A 49 -0.47 -6.35 29.63
CA PHE A 49 -0.32 -5.22 28.71
C PHE A 49 -1.64 -4.50 28.44
N ILE A 50 -2.74 -5.23 28.23
CA ILE A 50 -4.03 -4.61 27.92
C ILE A 50 -4.57 -3.80 29.10
N ASN A 51 -4.41 -4.31 30.32
CA ASN A 51 -4.82 -3.60 31.54
C ASN A 51 -3.96 -2.36 31.75
N TRP A 52 -2.63 -2.45 31.56
CA TRP A 52 -1.76 -1.26 31.64
C TRP A 52 -2.09 -0.22 30.59
N LEU A 53 -2.31 -0.65 29.34
CA LEU A 53 -2.69 0.25 28.26
C LEU A 53 -4.00 0.96 28.58
N TYR A 54 -5.00 0.24 29.09
CA TYR A 54 -6.25 0.85 29.52
C TYR A 54 -6.00 1.85 30.65
N ASP A 55 -5.40 1.42 31.76
CA ASP A 55 -5.20 2.22 32.97
C ASP A 55 -4.36 3.49 32.78
N LEU A 56 -3.39 3.44 31.85
CA LEU A 56 -2.46 4.54 31.58
C LEU A 56 -2.95 5.48 30.49
N THR A 57 -3.97 5.09 29.69
CA THR A 57 -4.53 5.94 28.62
C THR A 57 -5.92 6.46 28.93
N THR A 58 -6.53 6.08 30.06
CA THR A 58 -7.86 6.55 30.51
C THR A 58 -7.81 7.54 31.66
N THR A 59 -6.65 7.87 32.22
CA THR A 59 -6.56 8.82 33.35
C THR A 59 -6.85 10.27 32.92
N ASP A 60 -7.89 10.84 33.50
CA ASP A 60 -8.57 12.12 33.22
C ASP A 60 -7.76 13.41 33.47
N GLY A 61 -6.63 13.59 32.78
CA GLY A 61 -5.89 14.85 32.78
C GLY A 61 -5.49 15.24 31.36
N HIS A 62 -5.91 16.43 30.91
CA HIS A 62 -5.78 17.01 29.57
C HIS A 62 -4.33 17.29 29.10
N HIS A 63 -3.40 16.36 29.28
CA HIS A 63 -2.04 16.46 28.77
C HIS A 63 -1.82 15.47 27.63
N ASP A 64 -2.23 15.85 26.42
CA ASP A 64 -2.02 15.10 25.16
C ASP A 64 -0.59 14.56 25.02
N GLY A 65 0.41 15.31 25.51
CA GLY A 65 1.82 14.92 25.48
C GLY A 65 2.15 13.70 26.35
N SER A 66 1.49 13.53 27.50
CA SER A 66 1.75 12.40 28.41
C SER A 66 1.18 11.08 27.87
N ASN A 67 -0.03 11.14 27.29
CA ASN A 67 -0.67 10.00 26.64
C ASN A 67 0.15 9.54 25.42
N PHE A 68 0.70 10.47 24.65
CA PHE A 68 1.56 10.12 23.51
C PHE A 68 2.86 9.40 23.94
N GLN A 69 3.50 9.84 25.04
CA GLN A 69 4.69 9.15 25.57
C GLN A 69 4.38 7.71 26.01
N VAL A 70 3.21 7.48 26.63
CA VAL A 70 2.74 6.14 26.98
C VAL A 70 2.55 5.30 25.72
N LEU A 71 1.77 5.80 24.74
CA LEU A 71 1.49 5.07 23.50
C LEU A 71 2.76 4.72 22.72
N THR A 72 3.72 5.65 22.63
CA THR A 72 5.02 5.38 21.97
C THR A 72 5.87 4.37 22.73
N ALA A 73 5.83 4.36 24.07
CA ALA A 73 6.50 3.33 24.87
C ALA A 73 5.92 1.92 24.58
N PHE A 74 4.59 1.80 24.50
CA PHE A 74 3.93 0.55 24.09
C PHE A 74 4.24 0.17 22.65
N ALA A 75 4.22 1.12 21.71
CA ALA A 75 4.57 0.84 20.31
C ALA A 75 6.00 0.32 20.16
N ASN A 76 6.96 0.87 20.93
CA ASN A 76 8.32 0.37 20.99
C ASN A 76 8.38 -1.04 21.59
N ALA A 77 7.65 -1.30 22.68
CA ALA A 77 7.56 -2.62 23.29
C ALA A 77 7.01 -3.68 22.33
N PHE A 78 5.92 -3.36 21.65
CA PHE A 78 5.30 -4.25 20.66
C PHE A 78 6.24 -4.48 19.48
N HIS A 79 6.98 -3.47 19.02
CA HIS A 79 7.99 -3.70 17.98
C HIS A 79 9.13 -4.61 18.47
N LEU A 80 9.57 -4.48 19.72
CA LEU A 80 10.56 -5.40 20.30
C LEU A 80 10.05 -6.84 20.43
N LEU A 81 8.75 -7.01 20.60
CA LEU A 81 8.02 -8.28 20.69
C LEU A 81 7.37 -8.69 19.35
N GLN A 82 7.83 -8.15 18.22
CA GLN A 82 7.24 -8.46 16.91
C GLN A 82 7.24 -9.97 16.61
N PRO A 83 6.30 -10.46 15.78
CA PRO A 83 6.13 -11.90 15.53
C PRO A 83 7.39 -12.62 14.99
N LEU A 84 8.24 -11.94 14.20
CA LEU A 84 9.53 -12.49 13.77
C LEU A 84 10.50 -12.80 14.92
N ARG A 85 10.37 -12.12 16.06
CA ARG A 85 11.19 -12.37 17.26
C ARG A 85 10.54 -13.35 18.21
N VAL A 86 9.22 -13.29 18.34
CA VAL A 86 8.46 -14.17 19.25
C VAL A 86 7.24 -14.74 18.51
N PRO A 87 7.39 -15.80 17.69
CA PRO A 87 6.30 -16.31 16.85
C PRO A 87 5.07 -16.77 17.63
N ALA A 88 5.27 -17.40 18.79
CA ALA A 88 4.20 -17.85 19.69
C ALA A 88 3.39 -16.70 20.33
N TRP A 89 3.87 -15.46 20.19
CA TRP A 89 3.18 -14.24 20.64
C TRP A 89 2.31 -13.60 19.54
N SER A 90 2.39 -14.07 18.29
CA SER A 90 1.78 -13.44 17.10
C SER A 90 0.29 -13.06 17.24
N PHE A 91 -0.56 -13.96 17.75
CA PHE A 91 -1.99 -13.67 17.95
C PHE A 91 -2.24 -12.61 19.01
N ALA A 92 -1.63 -12.77 20.20
CA ALA A 92 -1.73 -11.79 21.29
C ALA A 92 -1.14 -10.43 20.87
N TRP A 93 -0.06 -10.45 20.08
CA TRP A 93 0.55 -9.27 19.51
C TRP A 93 -0.42 -8.52 18.58
N LEU A 94 -1.04 -9.23 17.64
CA LEU A 94 -1.97 -8.63 16.69
C LEU A 94 -3.15 -8.00 17.43
N GLU A 95 -3.73 -8.72 18.39
CA GLU A 95 -4.83 -8.21 19.22
C GLU A 95 -4.45 -6.93 19.99
N LEU A 96 -3.24 -6.86 20.58
CA LEU A 96 -2.77 -5.67 21.29
C LEU A 96 -2.52 -4.49 20.33
N VAL A 97 -1.88 -4.76 19.20
CA VAL A 97 -1.56 -3.73 18.20
C VAL A 97 -2.83 -3.18 17.56
N SER A 98 -3.86 -4.00 17.33
CA SER A 98 -5.13 -3.55 16.77
C SER A 98 -6.15 -3.11 17.81
N HIS A 99 -5.81 -3.10 19.10
CA HIS A 99 -6.77 -2.84 20.15
C HIS A 99 -7.32 -1.40 20.11
N ARG A 100 -8.61 -1.22 20.38
CA ARG A 100 -9.30 0.09 20.41
C ARG A 100 -8.69 1.11 21.35
N SER A 101 -8.01 0.68 22.41
CA SER A 101 -7.31 1.57 23.35
C SER A 101 -5.90 1.95 22.91
N PHE A 102 -5.38 1.36 21.83
CA PHE A 102 -4.04 1.63 21.30
C PHE A 102 -4.09 2.22 19.89
N MET A 103 -4.57 1.46 18.91
CA MET A 103 -4.46 1.83 17.49
C MET A 103 -5.11 3.17 17.17
N PRO A 104 -6.41 3.42 17.49
CA PRO A 104 -7.02 4.71 17.24
C PRO A 104 -6.31 5.87 17.96
N LYS A 105 -5.96 5.68 19.24
CA LYS A 105 -5.30 6.73 20.04
C LYS A 105 -3.92 7.10 19.48
N LEU A 106 -3.15 6.12 19.01
CA LEU A 106 -1.86 6.35 18.37
C LEU A 106 -2.03 7.04 17.01
N LEU A 107 -2.98 6.60 16.18
CA LEU A 107 -3.22 7.16 14.85
C LEU A 107 -3.84 8.57 14.89
N MET A 108 -4.61 8.89 15.92
CA MET A 108 -5.21 10.22 16.14
C MET A 108 -4.29 11.19 16.89
N SER A 109 -3.05 10.79 17.20
CA SER A 109 -2.10 11.67 17.89
C SER A 109 -1.79 12.93 17.05
N ASN A 110 -1.68 14.07 17.73
CA ASN A 110 -1.50 15.39 17.10
C ASN A 110 -0.40 15.40 16.05
N SER A 111 -0.68 16.07 14.93
CA SER A 111 0.23 16.19 13.77
C SER A 111 0.73 14.85 13.23
N GLN A 112 -0.08 13.78 13.35
CA GLN A 112 0.21 12.44 12.81
C GLN A 112 1.50 11.82 13.38
N LYS A 113 1.97 12.27 14.55
CA LYS A 113 3.24 11.83 15.15
C LYS A 113 3.27 10.35 15.51
N GLY A 114 2.10 9.72 15.68
CA GLY A 114 1.99 8.29 15.95
C GLY A 114 2.07 7.40 14.71
N TRP A 115 1.90 7.96 13.51
CA TRP A 115 1.85 7.19 12.28
C TRP A 115 3.13 6.40 11.99
N PRO A 116 4.36 6.97 12.13
CA PRO A 116 5.59 6.20 11.89
C PRO A 116 5.71 4.98 12.81
N PHE A 117 5.26 5.09 14.06
CA PHE A 117 5.27 3.97 15.00
C PHE A 117 4.33 2.86 14.56
N PHE A 118 3.12 3.20 14.14
CA PHE A 118 2.13 2.22 13.71
C PHE A 118 2.49 1.60 12.36
N GLN A 119 3.03 2.40 11.42
CA GLN A 119 3.58 1.90 10.16
C GLN A 119 4.65 0.83 10.41
N ARG A 120 5.58 1.07 11.34
CA ARG A 120 6.64 0.10 11.68
C ARG A 120 6.07 -1.20 12.23
N LEU A 121 4.97 -1.15 12.99
CA LEU A 121 4.28 -2.34 13.50
C LEU A 121 3.63 -3.12 12.35
N LEU A 122 2.89 -2.46 11.46
CA LEU A 122 2.29 -3.13 10.29
C LEU A 122 3.35 -3.75 9.37
N VAL A 123 4.46 -3.05 9.12
CA VAL A 123 5.58 -3.62 8.36
C VAL A 123 6.16 -4.84 9.06
N ALA A 124 6.30 -4.83 10.39
CA ALA A 124 6.76 -5.98 11.15
C ALA A 124 5.82 -7.19 11.01
N LEU A 125 4.51 -6.96 10.99
CA LEU A 125 3.49 -7.99 10.73
C LEU A 125 3.62 -8.53 9.31
N PHE A 126 3.72 -7.66 8.30
CA PHE A 126 3.81 -8.09 6.91
C PHE A 126 5.10 -8.87 6.65
N LYS A 127 6.24 -8.44 7.20
CA LYS A 127 7.51 -9.17 7.10
C LYS A 127 7.45 -10.56 7.74
N PHE A 128 6.68 -10.72 8.83
CA PHE A 128 6.47 -12.04 9.44
C PHE A 128 5.64 -12.96 8.55
N MET A 129 4.60 -12.42 7.91
CA MET A 129 3.69 -13.19 7.08
C MET A 129 4.23 -13.46 5.66
N GLU A 130 5.13 -12.61 5.18
CA GLU A 130 5.66 -12.61 3.81
C GLU A 130 6.07 -14.00 3.29
N PRO A 131 6.85 -14.83 4.03
CA PRO A 131 7.28 -16.13 3.52
C PRO A 131 6.12 -17.10 3.26
N TYR A 132 5.12 -17.10 4.15
CA TYR A 132 3.93 -17.94 4.04
C TYR A 132 3.01 -17.48 2.90
N LEU A 133 2.89 -16.15 2.76
CA LEU A 133 2.05 -15.50 1.77
C LEU A 133 2.58 -15.65 0.34
N ARG A 134 3.91 -15.60 0.17
CA ARG A 134 4.56 -15.76 -1.12
C ARG A 134 4.23 -17.08 -1.80
N ASN A 135 4.34 -18.18 -1.05
CA ASN A 135 4.15 -19.53 -1.57
C ASN A 135 2.69 -20.02 -1.47
N ALA A 136 1.78 -19.17 -0.97
CA ALA A 136 0.42 -19.56 -0.61
C ALA A 136 0.36 -20.77 0.34
N GLU A 137 1.40 -20.96 1.15
CA GLU A 137 1.48 -22.00 2.18
C GLU A 137 0.86 -21.46 3.46
N LEU A 138 -0.45 -21.65 3.60
CA LEU A 138 -1.23 -21.14 4.72
C LEU A 138 -1.71 -22.27 5.64
N PRO A 139 -0.87 -22.73 6.60
CA PRO A 139 -1.35 -23.52 7.71
C PRO A 139 -2.52 -22.83 8.42
N GLU A 140 -3.38 -23.61 9.09
CA GLU A 140 -4.59 -23.09 9.76
C GLU A 140 -4.32 -21.86 10.64
N ALA A 141 -3.23 -21.87 11.41
CA ALA A 141 -2.83 -20.74 12.24
C ALA A 141 -2.46 -19.49 11.41
N VAL A 142 -1.80 -19.66 10.27
CA VAL A 142 -1.43 -18.55 9.39
C VAL A 142 -2.64 -18.02 8.63
N ASP A 143 -3.56 -18.87 8.19
CA ASP A 143 -4.84 -18.45 7.59
C ASP A 143 -5.68 -17.63 8.59
N LEU A 144 -5.77 -18.08 9.84
CA LEU A 144 -6.45 -17.33 10.89
C LEU A 144 -5.78 -15.98 11.16
N LEU A 145 -4.45 -15.94 11.18
CA LEU A 145 -3.68 -14.70 11.32
C LEU A 145 -3.91 -13.77 10.12
N TYR A 146 -3.95 -14.30 8.89
CA TYR A 146 -4.25 -13.55 7.67
C TYR A 146 -5.64 -12.92 7.72
N LYS A 147 -6.67 -13.67 8.14
CA LYS A 147 -8.01 -13.14 8.37
C LYS A 147 -8.01 -12.01 9.41
N GLY A 148 -7.24 -12.16 10.49
CA GLY A 148 -7.01 -11.10 11.48
C GLY A 148 -6.39 -9.85 10.86
N THR A 149 -5.30 -10.01 10.11
CA THR A 149 -4.59 -8.93 9.40
C THR A 149 -5.51 -8.20 8.42
N MET A 150 -6.32 -8.93 7.64
CA MET A 150 -7.29 -8.33 6.72
C MET A 150 -8.35 -7.51 7.46
N ARG A 151 -8.85 -7.97 8.61
CA ARG A 151 -9.77 -7.17 9.44
C ARG A 151 -9.14 -5.87 9.91
N VAL A 152 -7.89 -5.91 10.38
CA VAL A 152 -7.15 -4.70 10.78
C VAL A 152 -7.00 -3.75 9.60
N LEU A 153 -6.62 -4.24 8.41
CA LEU A 153 -6.51 -3.44 7.21
C LEU A 153 -7.84 -2.82 6.77
N LEU A 154 -8.96 -3.54 6.88
CA LEU A 154 -10.29 -3.02 6.55
C LEU A 154 -10.72 -1.91 7.53
N VAL A 155 -10.45 -2.07 8.83
CA VAL A 155 -10.68 -1.01 9.82
C VAL A 155 -9.83 0.22 9.51
N LEU A 156 -8.55 0.03 9.19
CA LEU A 156 -7.67 1.13 8.80
C LEU A 156 -8.13 1.83 7.51
N LEU A 157 -8.60 1.07 6.52
CA LEU A 157 -9.14 1.61 5.27
C LEU A 157 -10.38 2.47 5.53
N HIS A 158 -11.26 2.03 6.43
CA HIS A 158 -12.48 2.76 6.76
C HIS A 158 -12.20 4.00 7.65
N ASP A 159 -11.48 3.82 8.75
CA ASP A 159 -11.34 4.86 9.79
C ASP A 159 -10.14 5.79 9.56
N PHE A 160 -9.08 5.29 8.92
CA PHE A 160 -7.79 5.98 8.76
C PHE A 160 -7.21 5.86 7.33
N PRO A 161 -7.99 6.11 6.26
CA PRO A 161 -7.52 5.89 4.89
C PRO A 161 -6.30 6.75 4.53
N GLU A 162 -6.16 7.97 5.08
CA GLU A 162 -5.00 8.84 4.81
C GLU A 162 -3.69 8.23 5.33
N PHE A 163 -3.73 7.50 6.45
CA PHE A 163 -2.56 6.78 6.96
C PHE A 163 -2.13 5.69 5.98
N ILE A 164 -3.08 4.93 5.43
CA ILE A 164 -2.78 3.94 4.39
C ILE A 164 -2.25 4.63 3.13
N CYS A 165 -2.85 5.74 2.71
CA CYS A 165 -2.45 6.50 1.52
C CYS A 165 -0.97 6.92 1.57
N ASP A 166 -0.58 7.52 2.69
CA ASP A 166 0.75 8.11 2.87
C ASP A 166 1.84 7.03 2.96
N TYR A 167 1.53 5.84 3.48
CA TYR A 167 2.46 4.72 3.63
C TYR A 167 2.27 3.55 2.65
N HIS A 168 1.37 3.70 1.65
CA HIS A 168 1.05 2.64 0.70
C HIS A 168 2.30 2.01 0.05
N PHE A 169 3.31 2.84 -0.26
CA PHE A 169 4.56 2.41 -0.89
C PHE A 169 5.31 1.46 0.03
N SER A 170 5.58 1.86 1.29
CA SER A 170 6.23 1.02 2.28
C SER A 170 5.48 -0.30 2.56
N PHE A 171 4.15 -0.30 2.51
CA PHE A 171 3.37 -1.52 2.70
C PHE A 171 3.47 -2.45 1.49
N CYS A 172 3.28 -1.92 0.28
CA CYS A 172 3.37 -2.70 -0.96
C CYS A 172 4.78 -3.25 -1.17
N ASP A 173 5.82 -2.59 -0.66
CA ASP A 173 7.20 -3.05 -0.77
C ASP A 173 7.49 -4.35 0.00
N VAL A 174 6.66 -4.64 1.02
CA VAL A 174 6.80 -5.84 1.86
C VAL A 174 5.76 -6.90 1.51
N ILE A 175 4.56 -6.50 1.08
CA ILE A 175 3.48 -7.43 0.72
C ILE A 175 3.80 -8.08 -0.64
N PRO A 176 3.87 -9.42 -0.75
CA PRO A 176 4.11 -10.11 -2.02
C PRO A 176 3.12 -9.71 -3.11
N SER A 177 3.56 -9.73 -4.37
CA SER A 177 2.69 -9.44 -5.53
C SER A 177 1.53 -10.44 -5.65
N SER A 178 1.70 -11.69 -5.16
CA SER A 178 0.63 -12.69 -5.10
C SER A 178 -0.52 -12.31 -4.15
N CYS A 179 -0.30 -11.41 -3.19
CA CYS A 179 -1.29 -10.99 -2.19
C CYS A 179 -2.20 -9.88 -2.72
N ILE A 180 -2.89 -10.19 -3.82
CA ILE A 180 -3.65 -9.21 -4.58
C ILE A 180 -4.72 -8.51 -3.74
N GLN A 181 -5.54 -9.25 -2.99
CA GLN A 181 -6.62 -8.65 -2.20
C GLN A 181 -6.09 -7.70 -1.11
N MET A 182 -5.00 -8.09 -0.45
CA MET A 182 -4.35 -7.28 0.58
C MET A 182 -3.77 -6.00 -0.01
N ARG A 183 -3.09 -6.08 -1.16
CA ARG A 183 -2.60 -4.91 -1.90
C ARG A 183 -3.74 -4.03 -2.37
N ASN A 184 -4.84 -4.59 -2.88
CA ASN A 184 -6.01 -3.81 -3.28
C ASN A 184 -6.58 -3.01 -2.13
N VAL A 185 -6.73 -3.59 -0.93
CA VAL A 185 -7.18 -2.84 0.26
C VAL A 185 -6.28 -1.64 0.55
N ILE A 186 -4.95 -1.81 0.43
CA ILE A 186 -3.99 -0.70 0.61
C ILE A 186 -4.12 0.35 -0.50
N LEU A 187 -4.18 -0.08 -1.75
CA LEU A 187 -4.14 0.78 -2.93
C LEU A 187 -5.48 1.48 -3.21
N SER A 188 -6.58 0.97 -2.64
CA SER A 188 -7.90 1.57 -2.66
C SER A 188 -8.09 2.68 -1.63
N ALA A 189 -7.14 2.91 -0.72
CA ALA A 189 -7.23 4.03 0.21
C ALA A 189 -7.09 5.37 -0.53
N PHE A 190 -7.90 6.36 -0.13
CA PHE A 190 -7.88 7.72 -0.67
C PHE A 190 -8.27 8.75 0.41
N PRO A 191 -7.88 10.04 0.27
CA PRO A 191 -8.24 11.07 1.25
C PRO A 191 -9.76 11.24 1.40
N ARG A 192 -10.28 11.28 2.64
CA ARG A 192 -11.74 11.31 2.90
C ARG A 192 -12.46 12.53 2.33
N ASN A 193 -11.76 13.64 2.15
CA ASN A 193 -12.32 14.86 1.57
C ASN A 193 -12.42 14.82 0.04
N MET A 194 -11.89 13.78 -0.60
CA MET A 194 -11.98 13.58 -2.04
C MET A 194 -13.27 12.82 -2.41
N ARG A 195 -13.95 13.27 -3.46
CA ARG A 195 -15.06 12.54 -4.08
C ARG A 195 -14.56 11.88 -5.36
N LEU A 196 -14.55 10.56 -5.38
CA LEU A 196 -14.14 9.81 -6.56
C LEU A 196 -15.23 9.90 -7.64
N PRO A 197 -14.89 10.31 -8.88
CA PRO A 197 -15.80 10.16 -10.01
C PRO A 197 -16.10 8.68 -10.23
N ASP A 198 -17.35 8.30 -10.50
CA ASP A 198 -17.68 6.92 -10.81
C ASP A 198 -16.98 6.50 -12.12
N PRO A 199 -16.08 5.49 -12.11
CA PRO A 199 -15.43 4.97 -13.32
C PRO A 199 -16.41 4.50 -14.40
N SER A 200 -17.65 4.20 -14.00
CA SER A 200 -18.73 3.73 -14.88
C SER A 200 -19.42 4.85 -15.65
N THR A 201 -19.11 6.12 -15.33
CA THR A 201 -19.72 7.28 -15.97
C THR A 201 -19.36 7.31 -17.46
N PRO A 202 -20.33 7.27 -18.38
CA PRO A 202 -20.05 7.34 -19.81
C PRO A 202 -19.32 8.64 -20.17
N ASN A 203 -18.28 8.55 -21.00
CA ASN A 203 -17.48 9.69 -21.46
C ASN A 203 -16.84 10.51 -20.32
N LEU A 204 -16.47 9.86 -19.21
CA LEU A 204 -15.72 10.50 -18.14
C LEU A 204 -14.41 11.11 -18.68
N LYS A 205 -14.30 12.43 -18.63
CA LYS A 205 -13.11 13.16 -19.09
C LYS A 205 -12.10 13.29 -17.95
N ILE A 206 -11.27 12.27 -17.80
CA ILE A 206 -10.23 12.21 -16.74
C ILE A 206 -9.28 13.41 -16.80
N ASP A 207 -8.90 13.85 -18.01
CA ASP A 207 -7.99 14.98 -18.23
C ASP A 207 -8.52 16.33 -17.73
N LEU A 208 -9.81 16.42 -17.37
CA LEU A 208 -10.44 17.62 -16.83
C LEU A 208 -10.50 17.64 -15.29
N LEU A 209 -10.13 16.55 -14.62
CA LEU A 209 -10.12 16.49 -13.17
C LEU A 209 -8.98 17.35 -12.63
N ALA A 210 -9.27 18.25 -11.69
CA ALA A 210 -8.25 19.12 -11.11
C ALA A 210 -7.19 18.32 -10.34
N GLU A 211 -7.61 17.22 -9.73
CA GLU A 211 -6.81 16.34 -8.88
C GLU A 211 -5.64 15.68 -9.62
N ILE A 212 -5.76 15.45 -10.94
CA ILE A 212 -4.66 14.83 -11.73
C ILE A 212 -3.44 15.76 -11.84
N SER A 213 -3.56 17.02 -11.47
CA SER A 213 -2.43 17.94 -11.42
C SER A 213 -1.73 17.95 -10.05
N ILE A 214 -2.29 17.26 -9.05
CA ILE A 214 -1.81 17.27 -7.66
C ILE A 214 -1.05 15.97 -7.37
N ALA A 215 0.20 16.09 -6.93
CA ALA A 215 1.01 14.95 -6.51
C ALA A 215 0.49 14.34 -5.20
N PRO A 216 0.41 13.00 -5.08
CA PRO A 216 0.03 12.36 -3.84
C PRO A 216 1.15 12.53 -2.81
N ARG A 217 0.78 12.58 -1.52
CA ARG A 217 1.75 12.56 -0.43
C ARG A 217 2.31 11.15 -0.25
N ILE A 218 3.62 11.05 -0.09
CA ILE A 218 4.34 9.78 0.12
C ILE A 218 5.27 9.96 1.32
N MET A 219 5.03 9.20 2.39
CA MET A 219 5.82 9.21 3.63
C MET A 219 6.77 8.01 3.70
N SER A 220 7.46 7.70 2.60
CA SER A 220 8.44 6.61 2.50
C SER A 220 9.75 7.13 1.94
N ASP A 221 10.88 6.59 2.40
CA ASP A 221 12.20 6.97 1.92
C ASP A 221 12.52 6.32 0.57
N VAL A 222 12.07 6.97 -0.51
CA VAL A 222 12.33 6.51 -1.90
C VAL A 222 13.79 6.75 -2.28
N ASP A 223 14.34 7.87 -1.82
CA ASP A 223 15.68 8.33 -2.16
C ASP A 223 16.77 7.50 -1.47
N GLY A 224 16.59 7.10 -0.21
CA GLY A 224 17.58 6.32 0.53
C GLY A 224 17.91 4.99 -0.12
N THR A 225 16.91 4.29 -0.66
CA THR A 225 17.11 3.04 -1.41
C THR A 225 17.95 3.23 -2.67
N LEU A 226 17.78 4.38 -3.36
CA LEU A 226 18.50 4.68 -4.60
C LEU A 226 19.91 5.25 -4.33
N LYS A 227 20.04 6.13 -3.32
CA LYS A 227 21.30 6.81 -2.95
C LYS A 227 22.28 5.90 -2.24
N SER A 228 21.80 4.96 -1.41
CA SER A 228 22.67 3.99 -0.72
C SER A 228 23.41 3.06 -1.68
N LYS A 229 23.02 3.01 -2.97
CA LYS A 229 23.52 2.02 -3.94
C LYS A 229 24.16 2.59 -5.22
N GLN A 230 24.56 3.87 -5.23
CA GLN A 230 25.31 4.52 -6.34
C GLN A 230 24.89 4.03 -7.75
N LEU A 231 23.62 4.21 -8.10
CA LEU A 231 22.99 3.75 -9.36
C LEU A 231 23.56 4.35 -10.67
N LYS A 232 24.69 5.06 -10.63
CA LYS A 232 25.24 5.72 -11.82
C LYS A 232 26.13 4.85 -12.67
N THR A 233 26.60 3.69 -12.22
CA THR A 233 27.64 2.96 -12.97
C THR A 233 27.23 1.60 -13.54
N GLU A 234 26.51 0.69 -12.88
CA GLU A 234 26.18 -0.64 -13.48
C GLU A 234 24.82 -1.22 -13.03
N PHE A 235 23.73 -0.71 -13.60
CA PHE A 235 22.32 -1.04 -13.27
C PHE A 235 21.98 -2.55 -13.27
N ASP A 236 22.54 -3.34 -14.19
CA ASP A 236 22.17 -4.74 -14.42
C ASP A 236 22.75 -5.73 -13.39
N GLU A 237 23.91 -5.41 -12.81
CA GLU A 237 24.55 -6.24 -11.79
C GLU A 237 23.85 -6.04 -10.43
N TYR A 238 23.35 -4.84 -10.16
CA TYR A 238 22.66 -4.49 -8.91
C TYR A 238 21.24 -5.05 -8.80
N LEU A 239 20.53 -5.22 -9.92
CA LEU A 239 19.20 -5.86 -9.91
C LEU A 239 19.25 -7.31 -9.39
N LYS A 240 20.40 -7.98 -9.49
CA LYS A 240 20.56 -9.40 -9.14
C LYS A 240 21.13 -9.65 -7.74
N ASN A 241 21.77 -8.66 -7.11
CA ASN A 241 22.60 -8.88 -5.90
C ASN A 241 21.88 -8.91 -4.53
N GLU A 242 20.54 -8.85 -4.47
CA GLU A 242 19.76 -9.12 -3.24
C GLU A 242 18.60 -10.12 -3.46
N ALA A 243 18.62 -10.81 -4.59
CA ALA A 243 17.67 -11.81 -5.03
C ALA A 243 17.28 -12.87 -3.97
N ALA A 244 18.28 -13.40 -3.26
CA ALA A 244 18.14 -14.66 -2.55
C ALA A 244 17.12 -14.65 -1.39
N VAL A 245 16.82 -13.48 -0.80
CA VAL A 245 15.94 -13.38 0.39
C VAL A 245 14.46 -13.44 0.01
N ALA A 246 14.12 -13.04 -1.20
CA ALA A 246 12.75 -12.87 -1.68
C ALA A 246 12.39 -13.92 -2.74
N GLY A 247 13.02 -15.08 -2.81
CA GLY A 247 12.67 -16.16 -3.76
C GLY A 247 12.58 -15.73 -5.24
N THR A 248 13.19 -14.60 -5.61
CA THR A 248 13.21 -14.01 -6.95
C THR A 248 14.63 -13.62 -7.28
N ARG A 249 15.02 -13.65 -8.56
CA ARG A 249 16.33 -13.14 -8.99
C ARG A 249 16.42 -11.61 -9.02
N TYR A 250 15.33 -10.91 -8.72
CA TYR A 250 15.21 -9.46 -8.82
C TYR A 250 15.15 -8.77 -7.46
N ASN A 251 15.79 -7.61 -7.36
CA ASN A 251 15.61 -6.70 -6.24
C ASN A 251 14.27 -5.95 -6.35
N VAL A 252 13.20 -6.53 -5.81
CA VAL A 252 11.84 -5.96 -5.87
C VAL A 252 11.77 -4.54 -5.27
N PRO A 253 12.35 -4.25 -4.07
CA PRO A 253 12.38 -2.89 -3.55
C PRO A 253 13.06 -1.89 -4.48
N LEU A 254 14.15 -2.28 -5.14
CA LEU A 254 14.82 -1.42 -6.10
C LEU A 254 13.94 -1.13 -7.32
N ILE A 255 13.24 -2.13 -7.88
CA ILE A 255 12.29 -1.93 -8.98
C ILE A 255 11.18 -0.96 -8.55
N ASN A 256 10.59 -1.16 -7.36
CA ASN A 256 9.55 -0.29 -6.82
C ASN A 256 10.04 1.15 -6.65
N SER A 257 11.22 1.34 -6.03
CA SER A 257 11.84 2.66 -5.82
C SER A 257 12.18 3.35 -7.14
N LEU A 258 12.73 2.61 -8.11
CA LEU A 258 13.06 3.13 -9.43
C LEU A 258 11.83 3.65 -10.14
N VAL A 259 10.79 2.81 -10.25
CA VAL A 259 9.52 3.18 -10.86
C VAL A 259 9.02 4.45 -10.20
N LEU A 260 8.79 4.42 -8.89
CA LEU A 260 8.23 5.55 -8.17
C LEU A 260 9.06 6.84 -8.34
N TYR A 261 10.38 6.76 -8.24
CA TYR A 261 11.28 7.90 -8.42
C TYR A 261 11.17 8.51 -9.82
N VAL A 262 11.19 7.69 -10.87
CA VAL A 262 11.04 8.15 -12.25
C VAL A 262 9.72 8.89 -12.43
N GLY A 263 8.60 8.35 -11.90
CA GLY A 263 7.32 9.05 -11.96
C GLY A 263 7.29 10.36 -11.18
N ILE A 264 7.92 10.42 -10.00
CA ILE A 264 8.04 11.68 -9.24
C ILE A 264 8.79 12.73 -10.06
N GLN A 265 9.93 12.37 -10.65
CA GLN A 265 10.74 13.29 -11.45
C GLN A 265 9.98 13.75 -12.70
N ALA A 266 9.36 12.81 -13.43
CA ALA A 266 8.59 13.11 -14.64
C ALA A 266 7.41 14.07 -14.35
N VAL A 267 6.65 13.80 -13.28
CA VAL A 267 5.52 14.64 -12.88
C VAL A 267 5.97 16.04 -12.45
N GLN A 268 7.05 16.14 -11.66
CA GLN A 268 7.58 17.45 -11.22
C GLN A 268 8.02 18.30 -12.41
N GLN A 269 8.68 17.70 -13.41
CA GLN A 269 9.11 18.41 -14.61
C GLN A 269 7.91 18.86 -15.47
N LEU A 270 6.91 17.99 -15.67
CA LEU A 270 5.67 18.36 -16.38
C LEU A 270 4.93 19.53 -15.74
N GLN A 271 4.91 19.58 -14.41
CA GLN A 271 4.33 20.70 -13.67
C GLN A 271 5.14 21.99 -13.84
N GLN A 272 6.48 21.91 -13.80
CA GLN A 272 7.37 23.06 -14.02
C GLN A 272 7.19 23.63 -15.43
N ASN A 273 7.12 22.78 -16.46
CA ASN A 273 6.95 23.25 -17.83
C ASN A 273 5.60 23.95 -18.05
N LYS A 274 4.51 23.41 -17.47
CA LYS A 274 3.19 24.06 -17.49
C LYS A 274 3.21 25.43 -16.79
N ALA A 275 3.89 25.53 -15.65
CA ALA A 275 4.05 26.80 -14.93
C ALA A 275 4.84 27.82 -15.77
N ASN A 276 5.95 27.39 -16.40
CA ASN A 276 6.78 28.24 -17.25
C ASN A 276 6.02 28.72 -18.50
N ALA A 277 5.24 27.84 -19.15
CA ALA A 277 4.39 28.19 -20.29
C ALA A 277 3.29 29.21 -19.92
N SER A 278 2.75 29.13 -18.69
CA SER A 278 1.77 30.09 -18.18
C SER A 278 2.37 31.45 -17.77
N ALA A 279 3.67 31.49 -17.46
CA ALA A 279 4.40 32.72 -17.13
C ALA A 279 4.89 33.48 -18.39
N SER A 280 5.05 32.79 -19.53
CA SER A 280 5.56 33.35 -20.79
C SER A 280 4.49 33.88 -21.76
N VAL A 281 3.29 34.21 -21.29
CA VAL A 281 2.15 34.67 -22.13
C VAL A 281 2.39 36.02 -22.84
N GLN A 282 3.54 36.67 -22.68
CA GLN A 282 3.86 37.91 -23.41
C GLN A 282 4.83 37.79 -24.60
N GLN A 283 5.48 36.65 -24.89
CA GLN A 283 6.32 36.56 -26.10
C GLN A 283 6.33 35.18 -26.78
N ILE A 284 5.70 35.19 -27.97
CA ILE A 284 6.06 34.47 -29.21
C ILE A 284 5.59 33.01 -29.38
N LYS A 285 5.05 32.80 -30.59
CA LYS A 285 4.49 31.61 -31.22
C LYS A 285 5.47 30.42 -31.25
N HIS A 286 4.91 29.22 -31.04
CA HIS A 286 5.42 27.88 -31.38
C HIS A 286 6.73 27.40 -30.74
N THR A 287 6.59 26.47 -29.77
CA THR A 287 7.21 25.12 -29.85
C THR A 287 6.58 24.19 -28.79
N PRO A 288 5.74 23.21 -29.18
CA PRO A 288 5.19 22.20 -28.26
C PRO A 288 6.15 21.01 -28.03
N THR A 289 7.46 21.20 -28.26
CA THR A 289 8.44 20.10 -28.45
C THR A 289 9.16 19.64 -27.18
N MET A 290 9.13 20.42 -26.09
CA MET A 290 9.89 20.09 -24.87
C MET A 290 9.09 19.20 -23.89
N ASP A 291 7.76 19.38 -23.80
CA ASP A 291 6.89 18.52 -22.99
C ASP A 291 6.78 17.09 -23.54
N SER A 292 6.87 16.93 -24.86
CA SER A 292 6.86 15.62 -25.52
C SER A 292 8.16 14.84 -25.32
N PHE A 293 9.31 15.52 -25.37
CA PHE A 293 10.65 14.90 -25.43
C PHE A 293 11.04 14.12 -24.16
N GLN A 294 10.54 14.50 -22.98
CA GLN A 294 10.94 13.86 -21.72
C GLN A 294 9.91 12.86 -21.19
N ILE A 295 8.61 13.04 -21.51
CA ILE A 295 7.67 11.92 -21.47
C ILE A 295 8.22 10.81 -22.35
N GLU A 296 8.72 11.13 -23.55
CA GLU A 296 9.38 10.19 -24.46
C GLU A 296 10.62 9.53 -23.81
N THR A 297 11.49 10.26 -23.11
CA THR A 297 12.66 9.66 -22.41
C THR A 297 12.25 8.65 -21.31
N ALA A 298 11.30 9.01 -20.44
CA ALA A 298 10.86 8.11 -19.38
C ALA A 298 10.07 6.91 -19.94
N THR A 299 9.32 7.15 -21.02
CA THR A 299 8.59 6.11 -21.74
C THR A 299 9.55 5.16 -22.44
N GLU A 300 10.59 5.67 -23.09
CA GLU A 300 11.68 4.89 -23.69
C GLU A 300 12.40 4.04 -22.64
N MET A 301 12.67 4.60 -21.46
CA MET A 301 13.22 3.82 -20.33
C MET A 301 12.31 2.63 -19.98
N PHE A 302 11.01 2.85 -19.77
CA PHE A 302 10.08 1.75 -19.45
C PHE A 302 9.94 0.75 -20.61
N THR A 303 9.96 1.21 -21.86
CA THR A 303 9.96 0.35 -23.06
C THR A 303 11.23 -0.51 -23.14
N ASN A 304 12.39 0.06 -22.84
CA ASN A 304 13.65 -0.67 -22.81
C ASN A 304 13.66 -1.71 -21.69
N LEU A 305 13.20 -1.35 -20.49
CA LEU A 305 13.10 -2.29 -19.36
C LEU A 305 12.13 -3.43 -19.63
N ILE A 306 10.93 -3.14 -20.15
CA ILE A 306 9.93 -4.17 -20.41
C ILE A 306 10.34 -5.09 -21.57
N THR A 307 11.18 -4.63 -22.49
CA THR A 307 11.69 -5.45 -23.60
C THR A 307 12.89 -6.29 -23.19
N SER A 308 13.73 -5.79 -22.27
CA SER A 308 14.95 -6.47 -21.81
C SER A 308 14.70 -7.50 -20.70
N PHE A 309 13.67 -7.31 -19.89
CA PHE A 309 13.36 -8.23 -18.80
C PHE A 309 12.74 -9.54 -19.28
N ASP A 310 13.02 -10.60 -18.52
CA ASP A 310 12.32 -11.87 -18.66
C ASP A 310 10.87 -11.76 -18.14
N THR A 311 10.08 -12.83 -18.27
CA THR A 311 8.68 -12.87 -17.83
C THR A 311 8.51 -12.48 -16.35
N GLU A 312 9.44 -12.87 -15.47
CA GLU A 312 9.38 -12.55 -14.04
C GLU A 312 9.69 -11.07 -13.80
N GLY A 313 10.76 -10.54 -14.39
CA GLY A 313 11.13 -9.14 -14.28
C GLY A 313 10.04 -8.21 -14.82
N ARG A 314 9.44 -8.55 -15.96
CA ARG A 314 8.31 -7.82 -16.55
C ARG A 314 7.11 -7.81 -15.61
N TYR A 315 6.78 -8.95 -15.00
CA TYR A 315 5.68 -9.05 -14.04
C TYR A 315 5.90 -8.16 -12.82
N LEU A 316 7.13 -8.11 -12.28
CA LEU A 316 7.49 -7.25 -11.15
C LEU A 316 7.44 -5.76 -11.52
N LEU A 317 7.98 -5.39 -12.68
CA LEU A 317 7.94 -4.02 -13.21
C LEU A 317 6.51 -3.52 -13.40
N LEU A 318 5.67 -4.32 -14.06
CA LEU A 318 4.26 -4.00 -14.28
C LEU A 318 3.48 -3.89 -12.97
N ASN A 319 3.78 -4.74 -11.99
CA ASN A 319 3.21 -4.63 -10.65
C ASN A 319 3.62 -3.33 -9.94
N ALA A 320 4.88 -2.91 -10.08
CA ALA A 320 5.38 -1.67 -9.50
C ALA A 320 4.70 -0.43 -10.12
N ILE A 321 4.45 -0.45 -11.43
CA ILE A 321 3.68 0.57 -12.15
C ILE A 321 2.20 0.55 -11.69
N ALA A 322 1.57 -0.64 -11.68
CA ALA A 322 0.17 -0.81 -11.30
C ALA A 322 -0.10 -0.41 -9.83
N ASN A 323 0.89 -0.50 -8.95
CA ASN A 323 0.78 0.01 -7.56
C ASN A 323 0.55 1.52 -7.49
N GLN A 324 0.79 2.26 -8.57
CA GLN A 324 0.58 3.71 -8.63
C GLN A 324 -0.81 4.10 -9.15
N LEU A 325 -1.60 3.13 -9.64
CA LEU A 325 -2.95 3.32 -10.15
C LEU A 325 -3.99 3.37 -9.01
N ARG A 326 -3.97 4.46 -8.23
CA ARG A 326 -4.76 4.64 -7.00
C ARG A 326 -5.91 5.64 -7.22
N TYR A 327 -6.14 6.58 -6.32
CA TYR A 327 -7.15 7.63 -6.49
C TYR A 327 -6.70 8.72 -7.49
N PRO A 328 -7.58 9.62 -7.97
CA PRO A 328 -7.20 10.73 -8.84
C PRO A 328 -6.05 11.56 -8.24
N ASN A 329 -4.88 11.48 -8.86
CA ASN A 329 -3.67 12.26 -8.56
C ASN A 329 -2.74 12.21 -9.78
N SER A 330 -1.70 13.05 -9.78
CA SER A 330 -0.79 13.15 -10.92
C SER A 330 0.04 11.90 -11.19
N HIS A 331 0.39 11.10 -10.17
CA HIS A 331 1.08 9.83 -10.39
C HIS A 331 0.14 8.83 -11.05
N THR A 332 -1.09 8.69 -10.54
CA THR A 332 -2.08 7.77 -11.12
C THR A 332 -2.36 8.10 -12.60
N HIS A 333 -2.48 9.39 -12.93
CA HIS A 333 -2.63 9.83 -14.32
C HIS A 333 -1.39 9.47 -15.17
N TYR A 334 -0.19 9.80 -14.69
CA TYR A 334 1.07 9.47 -15.37
C TYR A 334 1.23 7.97 -15.62
N TYR A 335 1.06 7.13 -14.61
CA TYR A 335 1.24 5.68 -14.77
C TYR A 335 0.11 5.00 -15.54
N SER A 336 -1.11 5.57 -15.52
CA SER A 336 -2.17 5.13 -16.43
C SER A 336 -1.74 5.35 -17.88
N PHE A 337 -1.19 6.53 -18.20
CA PHE A 337 -0.61 6.81 -19.51
C PHE A 337 0.52 5.85 -19.87
N ILE A 338 1.47 5.60 -18.96
CA ILE A 338 2.59 4.67 -19.20
C ILE A 338 2.08 3.26 -19.52
N ILE A 339 1.15 2.69 -18.75
CA ILE A 339 0.60 1.35 -19.04
C ILE A 339 -0.05 1.30 -20.43
N LEU A 340 -0.87 2.29 -20.75
CA LEU A 340 -1.59 2.34 -22.03
C LEU A 340 -0.62 2.52 -23.21
N HIS A 341 0.42 3.33 -23.04
CA HIS A 341 1.47 3.51 -24.03
C HIS A 341 2.26 2.21 -24.24
N LEU A 342 2.73 1.56 -23.16
CA LEU A 342 3.46 0.30 -23.25
C LEU A 342 2.63 -0.78 -23.96
N PHE A 343 1.31 -0.81 -23.74
CA PHE A 343 0.43 -1.74 -24.46
C PHE A 343 0.33 -1.41 -25.95
N ALA A 344 0.18 -0.13 -26.29
CA ALA A 344 0.02 0.33 -27.68
C ALA A 344 1.29 0.10 -28.52
N GLU A 345 2.46 0.41 -27.97
CA GLU A 345 3.75 0.32 -28.66
C GLU A 345 4.44 -1.05 -28.52
N ALA A 346 3.86 -1.99 -27.76
CA ALA A 346 4.42 -3.32 -27.60
C ALA A 346 4.52 -4.06 -28.96
N THR A 347 5.75 -4.43 -29.32
CA THR A 347 6.04 -5.22 -30.52
C THR A 347 5.80 -6.72 -30.31
N GLN A 348 5.84 -7.19 -29.06
CA GLN A 348 5.63 -8.59 -28.69
C GLN A 348 4.30 -8.75 -27.96
N GLU A 349 3.44 -9.66 -28.44
CA GLU A 349 2.11 -9.91 -27.87
C GLU A 349 2.17 -10.34 -26.39
N ILE A 350 3.23 -11.05 -25.99
CA ILE A 350 3.43 -11.44 -24.58
C ILE A 350 3.49 -10.25 -23.62
N ILE A 351 3.99 -9.08 -24.06
CA ILE A 351 4.01 -7.88 -23.23
C ILE A 351 2.57 -7.38 -23.00
N GLN A 352 1.75 -7.37 -24.05
CA GLN A 352 0.34 -7.00 -23.99
C GLN A 352 -0.46 -7.96 -23.11
N GLU A 353 -0.19 -9.26 -23.23
CA GLU A 353 -0.77 -10.29 -22.37
C GLU A 353 -0.38 -10.07 -20.90
N GLN A 354 0.89 -9.80 -20.60
CA GLN A 354 1.34 -9.56 -19.22
C GLN A 354 0.77 -8.27 -18.62
N ILE A 355 0.67 -7.17 -19.39
CA ILE A 355 -0.02 -5.95 -18.96
C ILE A 355 -1.46 -6.29 -18.59
N THR A 356 -2.16 -7.00 -19.48
CA THR A 356 -3.55 -7.39 -19.27
C THR A 356 -3.69 -8.28 -18.05
N ARG A 357 -2.81 -9.27 -17.87
CA ARG A 357 -2.79 -10.16 -16.71
C ARG A 357 -2.65 -9.38 -15.40
N VAL A 358 -1.71 -8.44 -15.30
CA VAL A 358 -1.48 -7.65 -14.08
C VAL A 358 -2.68 -6.76 -13.74
N LEU A 359 -3.34 -6.17 -14.74
CA LEU A 359 -4.56 -5.40 -14.52
C LEU A 359 -5.72 -6.31 -14.08
N LEU A 360 -5.88 -7.43 -14.77
CA LEU A 360 -7.02 -8.34 -14.59
C LEU A 360 -6.95 -9.11 -13.28
N GLU A 361 -5.79 -9.64 -12.88
CA GLU A 361 -5.63 -10.35 -11.62
C GLU A 361 -6.02 -9.48 -10.42
N ARG A 362 -5.84 -8.15 -10.54
CA ARG A 362 -6.25 -7.16 -9.54
C ARG A 362 -7.74 -6.84 -9.58
N LEU A 363 -8.46 -7.18 -10.65
CA LEU A 363 -9.90 -6.97 -10.78
C LEU A 363 -10.74 -8.22 -10.45
N ILE A 364 -10.20 -9.43 -10.64
CA ILE A 364 -10.93 -10.68 -10.33
C ILE A 364 -11.15 -10.90 -8.83
N VAL A 365 -10.35 -10.26 -7.98
CA VAL A 365 -10.49 -10.38 -6.53
C VAL A 365 -11.70 -9.61 -6.04
N ASN A 366 -12.16 -9.96 -4.83
CA ASN A 366 -13.21 -9.21 -4.15
C ASN A 366 -12.81 -7.74 -3.95
N ARG A 367 -13.84 -6.87 -3.93
CA ARG A 367 -13.69 -5.46 -3.58
C ARG A 367 -12.91 -5.27 -2.26
N PRO A 368 -12.17 -4.16 -2.11
CA PRO A 368 -12.17 -2.97 -2.97
C PRO A 368 -11.24 -3.08 -4.19
N HIS A 369 -11.46 -2.20 -5.17
CA HIS A 369 -10.61 -2.06 -6.35
C HIS A 369 -10.08 -0.63 -6.43
N PRO A 370 -8.79 -0.39 -6.70
CA PRO A 370 -8.26 0.96 -6.86
C PRO A 370 -8.92 1.70 -8.03
N TRP A 371 -9.21 2.99 -7.85
CA TRP A 371 -9.94 3.79 -8.86
C TRP A 371 -9.18 3.86 -10.19
N GLY A 372 -7.90 4.18 -10.14
CA GLY A 372 -7.01 4.31 -11.30
C GLY A 372 -6.85 2.98 -12.02
N LEU A 373 -6.80 1.87 -11.29
CA LEU A 373 -6.76 0.53 -11.88
C LEU A 373 -8.00 0.28 -12.74
N LEU A 374 -9.19 0.60 -12.22
CA LEU A 374 -10.45 0.48 -12.97
C LEU A 374 -10.41 1.38 -14.21
N ILE A 375 -10.03 2.65 -14.04
CA ILE A 375 -9.96 3.63 -15.13
C ILE A 375 -9.03 3.17 -16.25
N THR A 376 -7.80 2.78 -15.92
CA THR A 376 -6.81 2.29 -16.90
C THR A 376 -7.33 1.04 -17.61
N SER A 377 -7.96 0.12 -16.89
CA SER A 377 -8.50 -1.12 -17.47
C SER A 377 -9.69 -0.84 -18.40
N ILE A 378 -10.60 0.06 -18.02
CA ILE A 378 -11.73 0.48 -18.85
C ILE A 378 -11.23 1.14 -20.13
N GLU A 379 -10.28 2.06 -20.02
CA GLU A 379 -9.69 2.75 -21.17
C GLU A 379 -9.03 1.76 -22.14
N LEU A 380 -8.25 0.81 -21.63
CA LEU A 380 -7.61 -0.23 -22.43
C LEU A 380 -8.63 -1.10 -23.19
N ILE A 381 -9.71 -1.49 -22.52
CA ILE A 381 -10.72 -2.42 -23.06
C ILE A 381 -11.70 -1.71 -24.02
N LYS A 382 -12.12 -0.47 -23.71
CA LYS A 382 -13.18 0.23 -24.45
C LYS A 382 -12.65 1.11 -25.58
N ASN A 383 -11.44 1.66 -25.48
CA ASN A 383 -10.93 2.55 -26.52
C ASN A 383 -10.45 1.73 -27.74
N PRO A 384 -11.07 1.91 -28.93
CA PRO A 384 -10.69 1.16 -30.14
C PRO A 384 -9.23 1.34 -30.54
N ARG A 385 -8.57 2.43 -30.11
CA ARG A 385 -7.15 2.70 -30.38
C ARG A 385 -6.24 1.55 -29.98
N TYR A 386 -6.53 0.85 -28.89
CA TYR A 386 -5.66 -0.23 -28.39
C TYR A 386 -5.90 -1.57 -29.11
N ASN A 387 -6.97 -1.69 -29.90
CA ASN A 387 -7.31 -2.90 -30.63
C ASN A 387 -7.35 -4.16 -29.72
N PHE A 388 -7.82 -3.99 -28.47
CA PHE A 388 -7.71 -4.98 -27.41
C PHE A 388 -8.38 -6.31 -27.77
N TRP A 389 -9.63 -6.26 -28.23
CA TRP A 389 -10.43 -7.44 -28.55
C TRP A 389 -9.95 -8.21 -29.79
N ASN A 390 -8.99 -7.70 -30.55
CA ASN A 390 -8.43 -8.39 -31.72
C ASN A 390 -7.12 -9.12 -31.40
N ARG A 391 -6.68 -9.15 -30.12
CA ARG A 391 -5.50 -9.88 -29.68
C ARG A 391 -5.82 -11.36 -29.46
N SER A 392 -4.85 -12.25 -29.66
CA SER A 392 -5.10 -13.70 -29.59
C SER A 392 -5.42 -14.15 -28.16
N PHE A 393 -4.76 -13.57 -27.16
CA PHE A 393 -4.94 -13.91 -25.75
C PHE A 393 -6.33 -13.56 -25.18
N THR A 394 -7.06 -12.60 -25.77
CA THR A 394 -8.41 -12.23 -25.29
C THR A 394 -9.45 -13.31 -25.57
N HIS A 395 -9.17 -14.20 -26.52
CA HIS A 395 -10.02 -15.31 -26.94
C HIS A 395 -9.45 -16.68 -26.54
N SER A 396 -8.41 -16.69 -25.70
CA SER A 396 -7.72 -17.92 -25.31
C SER A 396 -8.59 -18.88 -24.49
N ALA A 397 -9.53 -18.34 -23.71
CA ALA A 397 -10.50 -19.12 -22.94
C ALA A 397 -11.84 -18.36 -22.77
N PRO A 398 -13.00 -19.03 -22.87
CA PRO A 398 -14.32 -18.41 -22.69
C PRO A 398 -14.50 -17.71 -21.33
N GLU A 399 -13.84 -18.20 -20.28
CA GLU A 399 -13.88 -17.60 -18.94
C GLU A 399 -13.19 -16.24 -18.91
N ILE A 400 -12.08 -16.10 -19.64
CA ILE A 400 -11.30 -14.86 -19.75
C ILE A 400 -12.10 -13.82 -20.54
N GLU A 401 -12.73 -14.22 -21.64
CA GLU A 401 -13.60 -13.36 -22.44
C GLU A 401 -14.79 -12.82 -21.61
N LYS A 402 -15.52 -13.71 -20.92
CA LYS A 402 -16.63 -13.33 -20.03
C LYS A 402 -16.18 -12.39 -18.91
N LEU A 403 -14.96 -12.56 -18.41
CA LEU A 403 -14.40 -11.69 -17.39
C LEU A 403 -14.11 -10.29 -17.94
N PHE A 404 -13.53 -10.17 -19.13
CA PHE A 404 -13.34 -8.87 -19.78
C PHE A 404 -14.67 -8.19 -20.08
N GLU A 405 -15.67 -8.95 -20.56
CA GLU A 405 -17.03 -8.43 -20.74
C GLU A 405 -17.65 -7.97 -19.42
N SER A 406 -17.39 -8.70 -18.33
CA SER A 406 -17.86 -8.33 -17.00
C SER A 406 -17.22 -7.02 -16.56
N VAL A 407 -15.90 -6.83 -16.70
CA VAL A 407 -15.24 -5.56 -16.39
C VAL A 407 -15.78 -4.42 -17.26
N ALA A 408 -15.96 -4.67 -18.57
CA ALA A 408 -16.52 -3.68 -19.50
C ALA A 408 -17.97 -3.27 -19.14
N ARG A 409 -18.79 -4.22 -18.65
CA ARG A 409 -20.20 -4.02 -18.26
C ARG A 409 -20.38 -3.49 -16.83
N SER A 410 -19.61 -3.99 -15.87
CA SER A 410 -19.62 -3.57 -14.45
C SER A 410 -19.33 -2.08 -14.31
N CYS A 411 -18.58 -1.53 -15.26
CA CYS A 411 -18.29 -0.12 -15.39
C CYS A 411 -19.21 0.57 -16.42
N GLY A 412 -20.47 0.16 -16.50
CA GLY A 412 -21.47 0.70 -17.45
C GLY A 412 -22.94 0.40 -17.11
N ALA A 413 -23.22 -0.53 -16.19
CA ALA A 413 -24.58 -0.83 -15.74
C ALA A 413 -24.85 -0.25 -14.35
N LYS A 414 -25.91 0.56 -14.23
CA LYS A 414 -26.50 0.91 -12.94
C LYS A 414 -26.74 -0.38 -12.16
N ALA A 415 -26.36 -0.41 -10.88
CA ALA A 415 -26.96 -1.35 -9.94
C ALA A 415 -28.47 -1.12 -10.03
N VAL A 416 -29.19 -2.07 -10.63
CA VAL A 416 -30.63 -2.13 -10.48
C VAL A 416 -30.83 -2.46 -9.01
N ASP A 417 -31.39 -1.50 -8.30
CA ASP A 417 -31.90 -1.64 -6.95
C ASP A 417 -32.92 -2.78 -6.98
N GLU A 418 -32.51 -4.00 -6.61
CA GLU A 418 -33.46 -5.03 -6.19
C GLU A 418 -34.00 -4.59 -4.83
N GLY A 419 -34.88 -3.59 -4.89
CA GLY A 419 -35.81 -3.28 -3.82
C GLY A 419 -36.65 -4.52 -3.61
N ILE A 420 -36.33 -5.26 -2.56
CA ILE A 420 -37.24 -6.22 -1.95
C ILE A 420 -38.43 -5.40 -1.47
N SER A 421 -39.46 -5.31 -2.32
CA SER A 421 -40.78 -4.87 -1.94
C SER A 421 -41.29 -5.83 -0.87
N VAL A 422 -41.22 -5.41 0.39
CA VAL A 422 -42.00 -6.01 1.46
C VAL A 422 -43.45 -5.78 1.10
N GLN A 423 -44.10 -6.82 0.55
CA GLN A 423 -45.55 -6.86 0.44
C GLN A 423 -46.10 -7.03 1.85
N ASP A 424 -46.78 -5.98 2.32
CA ASP A 424 -47.76 -6.07 3.40
C ASP A 424 -48.77 -7.18 3.08
N GLY A 425 -48.75 -8.22 3.89
CA GLY A 425 -49.72 -9.31 3.89
C GLY A 425 -50.38 -9.36 5.26
N SER A 426 -51.47 -8.61 5.39
CA SER A 426 -52.46 -8.74 6.46
C SER A 426 -53.00 -10.17 6.55
N HIS A 427 -52.86 -10.81 7.71
CA HIS A 427 -53.94 -11.49 8.45
C HIS A 427 -53.48 -11.87 9.86
#